data_AF-A0A7W1SGA6-F1
#
_entry.id   AF-A0A7W1SGA6-F1
#
_cell.length_a   1.000
_cell.length_b   1.000
_cell.length_c   1.000
_cell.angle_alpha   90.00
_cell.angle_beta   90.00
_cell.angle_gamma   90.00
#
_symmetry.space_group_name_H-M   'P 1'
#
loop_
_entity.id
_entity.type
_entity.pdbx_description
1 polymer ?
#
loop_
_entity_poly.entity_id
_entity_poly.type
_entity_poly.pdbx_seq_one_letter_code
_entity_poly.pdbx_strand_id
1 'polypeptide(L)'
;MTASPRSAGQRGAALVITLMVTAIVTALGGALLLVTMVESAVEANHQQTHAVRQAAEAGLACGIAGLAVTEDWSSALQGLPVPGPPCLEPAAFPPSFPGGGDIEPAALTAALQAMTSARYGTVPDTPRWELWIAGAAPGAAASGPVVLVWIADDEGEDDGDPAVDANGVLWVRAEAFGRGSARTAVEALVRRNPPEEGATAVIGWRLTR
;
A
#
# COMPACT_ATOMS: atom_id res chain seq x y z
N MET A 1 19.33 -54.78 -62.99
CA MET A 1 19.29 -53.61 -62.07
C MET A 1 18.59 -54.02 -60.79
N THR A 2 19.36 -54.38 -59.77
CA THR A 2 18.86 -54.83 -58.46
C THR A 2 18.70 -53.61 -57.55
N ALA A 3 17.46 -53.35 -57.10
CA ALA A 3 17.15 -52.25 -56.20
C ALA A 3 17.88 -52.44 -54.86
N SER A 4 18.74 -51.49 -54.48
CA SER A 4 19.51 -51.55 -53.23
C SER A 4 18.58 -51.47 -52.01
N PRO A 5 18.59 -52.45 -51.08
CA PRO A 5 17.70 -52.50 -49.91
C PRO A 5 18.01 -51.45 -48.81
N ARG A 6 18.95 -50.53 -49.05
CA ARG A 6 19.38 -49.51 -48.07
C ARG A 6 18.38 -48.38 -47.84
N SER A 7 17.39 -48.16 -48.73
CA SER A 7 16.47 -47.01 -48.61
C SER A 7 15.38 -47.18 -47.55
N ALA A 8 15.02 -48.42 -47.17
CA ALA A 8 13.97 -48.67 -46.18
C ALA A 8 14.40 -48.31 -44.74
N GLY A 9 15.64 -48.60 -44.37
CA GLY A 9 16.18 -48.29 -43.03
C GLY A 9 16.40 -46.79 -42.78
N GLN A 10 16.72 -46.03 -43.82
CA GLN A 10 16.95 -44.57 -43.72
C GLN A 10 15.66 -43.79 -43.44
N ARG A 11 14.50 -44.29 -43.89
CA ARG A 11 13.19 -43.64 -43.66
C ARG A 11 12.75 -43.70 -42.20
N GLY A 12 13.02 -44.80 -41.51
CA GLY A 12 12.71 -44.95 -40.08
C GLY A 12 13.52 -43.98 -39.21
N ALA A 13 14.83 -43.89 -39.47
CA ALA A 13 15.71 -42.96 -38.74
C ALA A 13 15.31 -41.50 -38.95
N ALA A 14 14.99 -41.10 -40.19
CA ALA A 14 14.54 -39.74 -40.50
C ALA A 14 13.25 -39.36 -39.75
N LEU A 15 12.31 -40.29 -39.62
CA LEU A 15 11.05 -40.05 -38.91
C LEU A 15 11.30 -39.86 -37.41
N VAL A 16 12.14 -40.70 -36.78
CA VAL A 16 12.49 -40.55 -35.36
C VAL A 16 13.17 -39.21 -35.09
N ILE A 17 14.13 -38.81 -35.94
CA ILE A 17 14.82 -37.52 -35.81
C ILE A 17 13.81 -36.36 -35.93
N THR A 18 12.91 -36.42 -36.91
CA THR A 18 11.89 -35.37 -37.10
C THR A 18 10.95 -35.27 -35.90
N LEU A 19 10.55 -36.41 -35.32
CA LEU A 19 9.70 -36.46 -34.14
C LEU A 19 10.41 -35.89 -32.90
N MET A 20 11.68 -36.23 -32.71
CA MET A 20 12.50 -35.69 -31.62
C MET A 20 12.69 -34.18 -31.75
N VAL A 21 13.03 -33.70 -32.95
CA VAL A 21 13.19 -32.25 -33.21
C VAL A 21 11.87 -31.51 -32.97
N THR A 22 10.75 -32.04 -33.46
CA THR A 22 9.43 -31.45 -33.26
C THR A 22 9.06 -31.40 -31.77
N ALA A 23 9.32 -32.47 -31.02
CA ALA A 23 9.10 -32.50 -29.57
C ALA A 23 9.96 -31.48 -28.83
N ILE A 24 11.25 -31.36 -29.19
CA ILE A 24 12.17 -30.38 -28.60
C ILE A 24 11.70 -28.95 -28.89
N VAL A 25 11.37 -28.62 -30.14
CA VAL A 25 10.88 -27.29 -30.54
C VAL A 25 9.57 -26.96 -29.83
N THR A 26 8.66 -27.94 -29.69
CA THR A 26 7.40 -27.75 -28.97
C THR A 26 7.65 -27.48 -27.48
N ALA A 27 8.56 -28.23 -26.85
CA ALA A 27 8.93 -28.01 -25.44
C ALA A 27 9.58 -26.64 -25.23
N LEU A 28 10.47 -26.20 -26.13
CA LEU A 28 11.07 -24.87 -26.12
C LEU A 28 10.03 -23.76 -26.26
N GLY A 29 9.09 -23.90 -27.21
CA GLY A 29 7.99 -22.97 -27.41
C GLY A 29 7.09 -22.87 -26.17
N GLY A 30 6.76 -24.02 -25.57
CA GLY A 30 6.00 -24.07 -24.32
C GLY A 30 6.72 -23.40 -23.15
N ALA A 31 8.03 -23.65 -23.00
CA ALA A 31 8.84 -23.02 -21.96
C ALA A 31 8.90 -21.48 -22.13
N LEU A 32 9.09 -21.00 -23.36
CA LEU A 32 9.11 -19.56 -23.63
C LEU A 32 7.77 -18.89 -23.31
N LEU A 33 6.64 -19.51 -23.69
CA LEU A 33 5.32 -19.01 -23.34
C LEU A 33 5.11 -18.91 -21.82
N LEU A 34 5.55 -19.93 -21.06
CA LEU A 34 5.46 -19.90 -19.61
C LEU A 34 6.30 -18.76 -19.00
N VAL A 35 7.53 -18.56 -19.50
CA VAL A 35 8.38 -17.44 -19.04
C VAL A 35 7.69 -16.11 -19.31
N THR A 36 7.17 -15.87 -20.51
CA THR A 36 6.46 -14.62 -20.84
C THR A 36 5.22 -14.39 -19.97
N MET A 37 4.48 -15.45 -19.63
CA MET A 37 3.33 -15.34 -18.72
C MET A 37 3.76 -14.96 -17.30
N VAL A 38 4.82 -15.58 -16.78
CA VAL A 38 5.35 -15.27 -15.44
C VAL A 38 5.88 -13.85 -15.40
N GLU A 39 6.65 -13.41 -16.40
CA GLU A 39 7.16 -12.04 -16.48
C GLU A 39 6.03 -11.01 -16.52
N SER A 40 4.98 -11.26 -17.32
CA SER A 40 3.81 -10.38 -17.39
C SER A 40 3.09 -10.27 -16.04
N ALA A 41 2.96 -11.39 -15.33
CA ALA A 41 2.37 -11.41 -13.99
C ALA A 41 3.24 -10.69 -12.95
N VAL A 42 4.57 -10.86 -13.02
CA VAL A 42 5.53 -10.17 -12.15
C VAL A 42 5.49 -8.66 -12.38
N GLU A 43 5.49 -8.22 -13.64
CA GLU A 43 5.43 -6.80 -14.00
C GLU A 43 4.11 -6.16 -13.53
N ALA A 44 2.98 -6.83 -13.73
CA ALA A 44 1.69 -6.35 -13.25
C ALA A 44 1.67 -6.19 -11.72
N ASN A 45 2.20 -7.17 -10.98
CA ASN A 45 2.32 -7.11 -9.52
C ASN A 45 3.28 -6.00 -9.06
N HIS A 46 4.37 -5.80 -9.80
CA HIS A 46 5.35 -4.76 -9.53
C HIS A 46 4.75 -3.36 -9.68
N GLN A 47 4.14 -3.07 -10.84
CA GLN A 47 3.45 -1.80 -11.09
C GLN A 47 2.39 -1.51 -10.04
N GLN A 48 1.66 -2.55 -9.63
CA GLN A 48 0.63 -2.40 -8.63
C GLN A 48 1.18 -2.11 -7.24
N THR A 49 2.26 -2.78 -6.83
CA THR A 49 2.93 -2.50 -5.54
C THR A 49 3.50 -1.08 -5.54
N HIS A 50 4.07 -0.63 -6.66
CA HIS A 50 4.52 0.74 -6.83
C HIS A 50 3.39 1.76 -6.70
N ALA A 51 2.25 1.51 -7.38
CA ALA A 51 1.09 2.39 -7.31
C ALA A 51 0.51 2.49 -5.88
N VAL A 52 0.41 1.37 -5.17
CA VAL A 52 -0.09 1.34 -3.78
C VAL A 52 0.87 2.08 -2.85
N ARG A 53 2.18 1.86 -2.98
CA ARG A 53 3.18 2.60 -2.20
C ARG A 53 3.12 4.10 -2.46
N GLN A 54 3.06 4.51 -3.72
CA GLN A 54 2.97 5.92 -4.09
C GLN A 54 1.68 6.55 -3.55
N ALA A 55 0.57 5.82 -3.56
CA ALA A 55 -0.68 6.27 -2.97
C ALA A 55 -0.57 6.44 -1.44
N ALA A 56 0.13 5.55 -0.74
CA ALA A 56 0.36 5.67 0.69
C ALA A 56 1.23 6.89 1.01
N GLU A 57 2.33 7.09 0.27
CA GLU A 57 3.20 8.26 0.40
C GLU A 57 2.44 9.57 0.10
N ALA A 58 1.59 9.58 -0.93
CA ALA A 58 0.73 10.72 -1.25
C ALA A 58 -0.31 10.99 -0.15
N GLY A 59 -0.90 9.96 0.43
CA GLY A 59 -1.82 10.09 1.56
C GLY A 59 -1.15 10.67 2.80
N LEU A 60 0.08 10.25 3.09
CA LEU A 60 0.84 10.79 4.21
C LEU A 60 1.23 12.25 3.99
N ALA A 61 1.71 12.59 2.78
CA ALA A 61 1.96 13.98 2.41
C ALA A 61 0.68 14.84 2.51
N CYS A 62 -0.46 14.28 2.11
CA CYS A 62 -1.76 14.93 2.23
C CYS A 62 -2.15 15.17 3.69
N GLY A 63 -2.02 14.16 4.55
CA GLY A 63 -2.26 14.29 5.99
C GLY A 63 -1.37 15.36 6.63
N ILE A 64 -0.06 15.35 6.35
CA ILE A 64 0.88 16.36 6.85
C ILE A 64 0.46 17.77 6.39
N ALA A 65 0.08 17.93 5.12
CA ALA A 65 -0.39 19.21 4.60
C ALA A 65 -1.71 19.68 5.26
N GLY A 66 -2.59 18.75 5.63
CA GLY A 66 -3.80 19.07 6.41
C GLY A 66 -3.47 19.51 7.84
N LEU A 67 -2.52 18.84 8.50
CA LEU A 67 -2.12 19.20 9.86
C LEU A 67 -1.48 20.58 9.90
N ALA A 68 -0.72 20.93 8.86
CA ALA A 68 -0.12 22.24 8.69
C ALA A 68 -1.13 23.40 8.64
N VAL A 69 -2.37 23.16 8.18
CA VAL A 69 -3.44 24.18 8.16
C VAL A 69 -4.44 24.02 9.30
N THR A 70 -4.28 22.98 10.13
CA THR A 70 -5.15 22.72 11.28
C THR A 70 -4.60 23.46 12.50
N GLU A 71 -5.37 24.44 13.00
CA GLU A 71 -4.98 25.24 14.17
C GLU A 71 -4.91 24.39 15.44
N ASP A 72 -5.91 23.53 15.67
CA ASP A 72 -6.00 22.67 16.85
C ASP A 72 -5.94 21.19 16.46
N TRP A 73 -4.83 20.54 16.81
CA TRP A 73 -4.61 19.10 16.57
C TRP A 73 -5.42 18.22 17.53
N SER A 74 -5.76 18.72 18.72
CA SER A 74 -6.55 17.98 19.72
C SER A 74 -7.95 17.68 19.20
N SER A 75 -8.56 18.61 18.45
CA SER A 75 -9.83 18.38 17.77
C SER A 75 -9.78 17.17 16.82
N ALA A 76 -8.67 16.99 16.11
CA ALA A 76 -8.48 15.87 15.21
C ALA A 76 -8.28 14.55 15.99
N LEU A 77 -7.51 14.58 17.08
CA LEU A 77 -7.31 13.43 18.00
C LEU A 77 -8.58 12.99 18.74
N GLN A 78 -9.55 13.89 18.89
CA GLN A 78 -10.86 13.56 19.46
C GLN A 78 -11.83 12.98 18.43
N GLY A 79 -11.42 12.86 17.16
CA GLY A 79 -12.27 12.42 16.07
C GLY A 79 -13.33 13.45 15.69
N LEU A 80 -13.15 14.72 16.08
CA LEU A 80 -14.08 15.77 15.68
C LEU A 80 -13.92 16.05 14.17
N PRO A 81 -14.99 16.42 13.47
CA PRO A 81 -14.90 16.79 12.06
C PRO A 81 -13.99 18.01 11.87
N VAL A 82 -12.78 17.77 11.39
CA VAL A 82 -11.85 18.82 10.94
C VAL A 82 -11.90 18.88 9.41
N PRO A 83 -11.89 20.07 8.78
CA PRO A 83 -11.79 20.17 7.34
C PRO A 83 -10.57 19.38 6.83
N GLY A 84 -10.84 18.28 6.13
CA GLY A 84 -9.78 17.48 5.53
C GLY A 84 -9.06 18.27 4.44
N PRO A 85 -7.77 18.01 4.22
CA PRO A 85 -7.03 18.62 3.13
C PRO A 85 -7.61 18.18 1.77
N PRO A 86 -7.64 19.06 0.75
CA PRO A 86 -8.34 18.82 -0.52
C PRO A 86 -7.61 17.84 -1.46
N CYS A 87 -6.58 17.15 -0.98
CA CYS A 87 -5.70 16.33 -1.81
C CYS A 87 -6.16 14.89 -2.00
N LEU A 88 -7.12 14.40 -1.21
CA LEU A 88 -7.77 13.11 -1.46
C LEU A 88 -9.17 13.33 -2.02
N GLU A 89 -9.49 12.59 -3.08
CA GLU A 89 -10.84 12.59 -3.64
C GLU A 89 -11.76 11.81 -2.67
N PRO A 90 -12.95 12.35 -2.32
CA PRO A 90 -13.87 11.65 -1.44
C PRO A 90 -14.19 10.25 -1.98
N ALA A 91 -13.90 9.22 -1.19
CA ALA A 91 -14.33 7.87 -1.49
C ALA A 91 -15.73 7.62 -0.90
N ALA A 92 -16.60 6.92 -1.64
CA ALA A 92 -17.84 6.41 -1.06
C ALA A 92 -17.51 5.37 0.02
N PHE A 93 -18.13 5.49 1.20
CA PHE A 93 -17.95 4.55 2.31
C PHE A 93 -19.13 3.57 2.42
N PRO A 94 -18.88 2.25 2.60
CA PRO A 94 -17.56 1.61 2.58
C PRO A 94 -16.99 1.52 1.16
N PRO A 95 -15.68 1.73 0.96
CA PRO A 95 -15.07 1.62 -0.35
C PRO A 95 -15.04 0.15 -0.76
N SER A 96 -15.69 -0.18 -1.88
CA SER A 96 -15.64 -1.51 -2.48
C SER A 96 -14.33 -1.70 -3.25
N PHE A 97 -13.58 -2.77 -2.97
CA PHE A 97 -12.33 -3.05 -3.69
C PHE A 97 -12.56 -3.75 -5.02
N PRO A 98 -11.74 -3.45 -6.05
CA PRO A 98 -11.55 -4.36 -7.16
C PRO A 98 -10.86 -5.63 -6.65
N GLY A 99 -11.65 -6.63 -6.25
CA GLY A 99 -11.18 -7.84 -5.56
C GLY A 99 -12.15 -8.40 -4.52
N GLY A 100 -13.23 -7.67 -4.19
CA GLY A 100 -14.36 -8.21 -3.42
C GLY A 100 -14.17 -8.29 -1.90
N GLY A 101 -13.18 -7.60 -1.34
CA GLY A 101 -13.06 -7.38 0.09
C GLY A 101 -13.63 -6.01 0.48
N ASP A 102 -14.36 -5.95 1.57
CA ASP A 102 -14.76 -4.69 2.18
C ASP A 102 -13.64 -4.20 3.10
N ILE A 103 -13.27 -2.93 3.00
CA ILE A 103 -12.52 -2.27 4.06
C ILE A 103 -13.50 -1.86 5.14
N GLU A 104 -13.27 -2.37 6.33
CA GLU A 104 -13.93 -1.92 7.55
C GLU A 104 -12.94 -1.03 8.32
N PRO A 105 -13.02 0.31 8.19
CA PRO A 105 -12.04 1.20 8.79
C PRO A 105 -11.96 1.04 10.31
N ALA A 106 -13.10 0.75 10.96
CA ALA A 106 -13.15 0.48 12.40
C ALA A 106 -12.32 -0.75 12.80
N ALA A 107 -12.38 -1.84 12.03
CA ALA A 107 -11.58 -3.03 12.27
C ALA A 107 -10.08 -2.77 12.06
N LEU A 108 -9.73 -1.96 11.03
CA LEU A 108 -8.36 -1.54 10.79
C LEU A 108 -7.81 -0.66 11.91
N THR A 109 -8.59 0.32 12.39
CA THR A 109 -8.22 1.17 13.53
C THR A 109 -8.02 0.31 14.79
N ALA A 110 -8.91 -0.65 15.07
CA ALA A 110 -8.77 -1.55 16.21
C ALA A 110 -7.52 -2.44 16.10
N ALA A 111 -7.21 -2.96 14.91
CA ALA A 111 -5.99 -3.74 14.68
C ALA A 111 -4.73 -2.89 14.85
N LEU A 112 -4.74 -1.66 14.35
CA LEU A 112 -3.66 -0.69 14.51
C LEU A 112 -3.44 -0.35 15.99
N GLN A 113 -4.52 -0.10 16.73
CA GLN A 113 -4.47 0.13 18.17
C GLN A 113 -3.87 -1.06 18.92
N ALA A 114 -4.30 -2.28 18.61
CA ALA A 114 -3.78 -3.49 19.25
C ALA A 114 -2.27 -3.67 19.02
N MET A 115 -1.78 -3.35 17.81
CA MET A 115 -0.34 -3.40 17.51
C MET A 115 0.46 -2.35 18.30
N THR A 116 -0.06 -1.13 18.42
CA THR A 116 0.57 -0.06 19.22
C THR A 116 0.58 -0.42 20.70
N SER A 117 -0.55 -0.84 21.26
CA SER A 117 -0.63 -1.26 22.67
C SER A 117 0.26 -2.46 22.98
N ALA A 118 0.44 -3.40 22.04
CA ALA A 118 1.39 -4.50 22.21
C ALA A 118 2.86 -4.03 22.24
N ARG A 119 3.18 -2.92 21.56
CA ARG A 119 4.54 -2.35 21.51
C ARG A 119 4.86 -1.50 22.73
N TYR A 120 3.95 -0.61 23.13
CA TYR A 120 4.18 0.40 24.16
C TYR A 120 3.59 0.01 25.52
N GLY A 121 2.75 -1.02 25.58
CA GLY A 121 1.98 -1.37 26.77
C GLY A 121 0.71 -0.54 26.88
N THR A 122 0.16 -0.48 28.10
CA THR A 122 -1.00 0.35 28.44
C THR A 122 -0.55 1.36 29.49
N VAL A 123 0.10 2.42 29.01
CA VAL A 123 0.49 3.61 29.78
C VAL A 123 -0.48 4.76 29.47
N PRO A 124 -0.59 5.79 30.32
CA PRO A 124 -1.49 6.93 30.08
C PRO A 124 -1.36 7.51 28.66
N ASP A 125 -0.13 7.80 28.23
CA ASP A 125 0.18 8.38 26.90
C ASP A 125 0.38 7.32 25.82
N THR A 126 -0.41 6.23 25.88
CA THR A 126 -0.38 5.24 24.79
C THR A 126 -1.03 5.85 23.56
N PRO A 127 -0.34 5.93 22.40
CA PRO A 127 -0.91 6.52 21.20
C PRO A 127 -2.27 5.92 20.86
N ARG A 128 -3.28 6.77 20.70
CA ARG A 128 -4.64 6.39 20.29
C ARG A 128 -4.86 6.79 18.84
N TRP A 129 -5.07 5.80 17.99
CA TRP A 129 -5.27 6.05 16.57
C TRP A 129 -6.69 6.48 16.26
N GLU A 130 -6.83 7.64 15.63
CA GLU A 130 -8.07 8.11 15.05
C GLU A 130 -7.98 8.19 13.54
N LEU A 131 -9.01 7.67 12.86
CA LEU A 131 -9.12 7.80 11.41
C LEU A 131 -9.52 9.25 11.10
N TRP A 132 -8.67 9.93 10.35
CA TRP A 132 -8.85 11.35 10.09
C TRP A 132 -9.25 11.64 8.65
N ILE A 133 -8.61 11.00 7.67
CA ILE A 133 -8.91 11.20 6.25
C ILE A 133 -9.02 9.85 5.56
N ALA A 134 -9.96 9.74 4.63
CA ALA A 134 -10.14 8.52 3.87
C ALA A 134 -10.65 8.85 2.46
N GLY A 135 -9.98 8.35 1.42
CA GLY A 135 -10.27 8.76 0.05
C GLY A 135 -9.44 8.03 -1.01
N ALA A 136 -9.65 8.38 -2.27
CA ALA A 136 -8.81 7.90 -3.36
C ALA A 136 -7.61 8.83 -3.57
N ALA A 137 -6.47 8.26 -3.95
CA ALA A 137 -5.32 9.08 -4.32
C ALA A 137 -5.67 10.00 -5.52
N PRO A 138 -5.19 11.25 -5.55
CA PRO A 138 -5.54 12.19 -6.61
C PRO A 138 -5.05 11.69 -7.96
N GLY A 139 -5.91 11.80 -8.98
CA GLY A 139 -5.65 11.29 -10.33
C GLY A 139 -5.72 9.77 -10.47
N ALA A 140 -6.05 9.04 -9.40
CA ALA A 140 -6.36 7.63 -9.49
C ALA A 140 -7.65 7.44 -10.32
N ALA A 141 -7.66 6.42 -11.20
CA ALA A 141 -8.91 5.97 -11.80
C ALA A 141 -9.90 5.57 -10.70
N ALA A 142 -11.21 5.48 -11.02
CA ALA A 142 -12.24 5.01 -10.08
C ALA A 142 -11.94 3.62 -9.46
N SER A 143 -11.01 2.86 -10.04
CA SER A 143 -10.53 1.57 -9.51
C SER A 143 -9.10 1.60 -8.95
N GLY A 144 -8.56 2.78 -8.66
CA GLY A 144 -7.22 2.95 -8.12
C GLY A 144 -7.15 2.71 -6.61
N PRO A 145 -5.96 2.91 -6.00
CA PRO A 145 -5.79 2.64 -4.59
C PRO A 145 -6.64 3.57 -3.71
N VAL A 146 -7.23 2.99 -2.67
CA VAL A 146 -7.90 3.73 -1.60
C VAL A 146 -6.88 3.96 -0.49
N VAL A 147 -6.90 5.14 0.11
CA VAL A 147 -5.97 5.56 1.14
C VAL A 147 -6.73 5.95 2.40
N LEU A 148 -6.28 5.42 3.52
CA LEU A 148 -6.73 5.78 4.87
C LEU A 148 -5.58 6.47 5.59
N VAL A 149 -5.87 7.58 6.26
CA VAL A 149 -4.91 8.35 7.04
C VAL A 149 -5.39 8.43 8.47
N TRP A 150 -4.57 7.91 9.39
CA TRP A 150 -4.78 8.01 10.82
C TRP A 150 -3.79 8.97 11.43
N ILE A 151 -4.19 9.55 12.55
CA ILE A 151 -3.34 10.32 13.44
C ILE A 151 -3.41 9.71 14.83
N ALA A 152 -2.33 9.86 15.59
CA ALA A 152 -2.30 9.53 17.00
C ALA A 152 -1.35 10.49 17.70
N ASP A 153 -1.62 10.70 18.98
CA ASP A 153 -0.72 11.40 19.87
C ASP A 153 0.61 10.66 20.03
N ASP A 154 1.67 11.36 20.42
CA ASP A 154 3.00 10.78 20.63
C ASP A 154 3.25 10.34 22.08
N GLU A 155 4.14 9.37 22.26
CA GLU A 155 4.44 8.83 23.59
C GLU A 155 5.32 9.74 24.49
N GLY A 156 5.76 10.89 23.96
CA GLY A 156 6.70 11.80 24.61
C GLY A 156 6.05 12.87 25.48
N GLU A 157 4.72 12.84 25.62
CA GLU A 157 3.96 13.74 26.49
C GLU A 157 3.80 13.14 27.91
N ASP A 158 3.74 14.00 28.92
CA ASP A 158 3.64 13.62 30.35
C ASP A 158 2.27 14.05 30.94
N ASP A 159 1.27 14.32 30.09
CA ASP A 159 -0.03 14.85 30.52
C ASP A 159 -1.09 13.76 30.79
N GLY A 160 -0.86 12.55 30.28
CA GLY A 160 -1.69 11.38 30.50
C GLY A 160 -2.96 11.33 29.64
N ASP A 161 -3.11 12.17 28.63
CA ASP A 161 -4.31 12.27 27.81
C ASP A 161 -4.04 12.16 26.30
N PRO A 162 -4.17 10.97 25.69
CA PRO A 162 -3.89 10.76 24.26
C PRO A 162 -4.91 11.44 23.31
N ALA A 163 -5.87 12.20 23.84
CA ALA A 163 -6.83 13.01 23.08
C ALA A 163 -6.45 14.50 23.02
N VAL A 164 -5.35 14.89 23.63
CA VAL A 164 -4.84 16.27 23.68
C VAL A 164 -3.39 16.25 23.18
N ASP A 165 -3.04 17.21 22.32
CA ASP A 165 -1.65 17.43 21.89
C ASP A 165 -1.07 18.60 22.71
N ALA A 166 -0.10 18.31 23.58
CA ALA A 166 0.51 19.29 24.49
C ALA A 166 1.90 19.77 24.04
N ASN A 167 2.62 18.99 23.23
CA ASN A 167 3.98 19.24 22.80
C ASN A 167 4.08 19.61 21.31
N GLY A 168 3.00 19.44 20.53
CA GLY A 168 2.95 19.73 19.11
C GLY A 168 3.59 18.64 18.26
N VAL A 169 3.53 17.38 18.64
CA VAL A 169 4.10 16.24 17.93
C VAL A 169 3.06 15.14 17.80
N LEU A 170 2.83 14.66 16.58
CA LEU A 170 1.89 13.58 16.32
C LEU A 170 2.49 12.48 15.45
N TRP A 171 2.00 11.27 15.66
CA TRP A 171 2.10 10.21 14.67
C TRP A 171 1.07 10.42 13.57
N VAL A 172 1.51 10.25 12.32
CA VAL A 172 0.64 10.19 11.15
C VAL A 172 0.94 8.90 10.40
N ARG A 173 -0.10 8.09 10.16
CA ARG A 173 -0.02 6.86 9.38
C ARG A 173 -0.91 6.99 8.15
N ALA A 174 -0.39 6.67 6.98
CA ALA A 174 -1.20 6.47 5.80
C ALA A 174 -1.07 5.02 5.31
N GLU A 175 -2.19 4.35 5.09
CA GLU A 175 -2.24 3.01 4.52
C GLU A 175 -3.05 3.04 3.22
N ALA A 176 -2.40 2.61 2.14
CA ALA A 176 -3.05 2.46 0.85
C ALA A 176 -3.34 0.99 0.57
N PHE A 177 -4.47 0.77 -0.09
CA PHE A 177 -5.00 -0.53 -0.45
C PHE A 177 -5.26 -0.54 -1.96
N GLY A 178 -4.69 -1.50 -2.66
CA GLY A 178 -4.89 -1.74 -4.09
C GLY A 178 -5.64 -3.05 -4.35
N ARG A 179 -5.65 -3.51 -5.61
CA ARG A 179 -6.26 -4.78 -6.00
C ARG A 179 -5.52 -5.97 -5.36
N GLY A 180 -6.11 -7.17 -5.40
CA GLY A 180 -5.39 -8.42 -5.08
C GLY A 180 -4.68 -8.44 -3.72
N SER A 181 -5.26 -7.81 -2.70
CA SER A 181 -4.69 -7.68 -1.34
C SER A 181 -3.38 -6.89 -1.24
N ALA A 182 -3.00 -6.13 -2.26
CA ALA A 182 -1.85 -5.24 -2.19
C ALA A 182 -2.14 -4.13 -1.18
N ARG A 183 -1.28 -3.99 -0.17
CA ARG A 183 -1.35 -2.92 0.84
C ARG A 183 0.04 -2.36 1.13
N THR A 184 0.12 -1.10 1.51
CA THR A 184 1.36 -0.49 1.97
C THR A 184 1.03 0.60 2.97
N ALA A 185 1.76 0.63 4.08
CA ALA A 185 1.59 1.65 5.09
C ALA A 185 2.89 2.44 5.30
N VAL A 186 2.75 3.74 5.42
CA VAL A 186 3.84 4.66 5.75
C VAL A 186 3.48 5.42 7.01
N GLU A 187 4.47 5.69 7.85
CA GLU A 187 4.28 6.41 9.10
C GLU A 187 5.33 7.50 9.24
N ALA A 188 4.92 8.64 9.76
CA ALA A 188 5.79 9.74 10.10
C ALA A 188 5.48 10.26 11.51
N LEU A 189 6.52 10.74 12.16
CA LEU A 189 6.40 11.60 13.34
C LEU A 189 6.51 13.04 12.87
N VAL A 190 5.48 13.84 13.13
CA VAL A 190 5.30 15.19 12.59
C VAL A 190 5.26 16.15 13.76
N ARG A 191 6.04 17.24 13.67
CA ARG A 191 6.04 18.30 14.68
C ARG A 191 5.51 19.59 14.09
N ARG A 192 4.73 20.33 14.88
CA ARG A 192 4.32 21.69 14.59
C ARG A 192 5.52 22.62 14.72
N ASN A 193 5.80 23.38 13.67
CA ASN A 193 6.86 24.36 13.71
C ASN A 193 6.34 25.69 14.26
N PRO A 194 7.21 26.51 14.88
CA PRO A 194 6.86 27.90 15.16
C PRO A 194 6.57 28.64 13.83
N PRO A 195 5.72 29.70 13.85
CA PRO A 195 5.24 30.36 12.63
C PRO A 195 6.34 30.84 11.67
N GLU A 196 7.54 31.12 12.20
CA GLU A 196 8.72 31.55 11.44
C GLU A 196 9.45 30.44 10.66
N GLU A 197 9.25 29.17 11.00
CA GLU A 197 9.96 28.00 10.42
C GLU A 197 9.08 27.15 9.48
N GLY A 198 7.93 27.69 9.08
CA GLY A 198 6.89 26.97 8.35
C GLY A 198 5.88 26.29 9.28
N ALA A 199 4.93 25.53 8.73
CA ALA A 199 3.81 25.00 9.50
C ALA A 199 4.12 23.68 10.23
N THR A 200 4.87 22.77 9.61
CA THR A 200 5.19 21.44 10.16
C THR A 200 6.52 20.91 9.67
N ALA A 201 7.21 20.11 10.48
CA ALA A 201 8.41 19.35 10.12
C ALA A 201 8.23 17.85 10.36
N VAL A 202 8.78 17.02 9.47
CA VAL A 202 8.87 15.58 9.68
C VAL A 202 10.16 15.28 10.45
N ILE A 203 10.03 14.70 11.64
CA ILE A 203 11.17 14.35 12.51
C ILE A 203 11.61 12.90 12.29
N GLY A 204 10.66 12.03 11.99
CA GLY A 204 10.91 10.61 11.77
C GLY A 204 10.03 10.06 10.64
N TRP A 205 10.54 9.07 9.91
CA TRP A 205 9.83 8.40 8.83
C TRP A 205 10.11 6.90 8.84
N ARG A 206 9.08 6.08 8.64
CA ARG A 206 9.25 4.64 8.40
C ARG A 206 8.23 4.06 7.43
N LEU A 207 8.69 3.07 6.66
CA LEU A 207 7.83 2.21 5.86
C LEU A 207 7.41 1.00 6.71
N THR A 208 6.11 0.74 6.79
CA THR A 208 5.54 -0.42 7.49
C THR A 208 4.85 -1.35 6.48
N ARG A 209 5.00 -2.67 6.67
CA ARG A 209 4.40 -3.70 5.80
C ARG A 209 3.07 -4.20 6.36
#